data_AF-A0A9X8R5B3-F1
#
_entry.id   AF-A0A9X8R5B3-F1
#
_cell.length_a   1.000
_cell.length_b   1.000
_cell.length_c   1.000
_cell.angle_alpha   90.00
_cell.angle_beta   90.00
_cell.angle_gamma   90.00
#
_symmetry.space_group_name_H-M   'P 1'
#
loop_
_entity.id
_entity.type
_entity.pdbx_description
1 polymer ?
#
loop_
_entity_poly.entity_id
_entity_poly.type
_entity_poly.pdbx_seq_one_letter_code
_entity_poly.pdbx_strand_id
1 'polypeptide(L)'
;MSRIDTVREQDPLNAKRFRNPRDTRLLITVVFAGMLVSFSCMAYQIAFGFNWWPNAMCLVSIAVSMCAWTFLRSANEMKDTAPEEQLDEYERVVLATWRKRSLKLFSALVGLGGIAFLAAGLFMGDDFDLGLIAAGYFMLATQLIATPLPMVGYAVTFNRKEEDK
;
A
#
# COMPACT_ATOMS: atom_id res chain seq x y z
N MET A 1 -7.07 17.67 -29.94
CA MET A 1 -7.24 18.05 -28.52
C MET A 1 -8.16 17.02 -27.88
N SER A 2 -7.64 16.22 -26.95
CA SER A 2 -8.36 15.11 -26.32
C SER A 2 -9.22 15.63 -25.18
N ARG A 3 -10.37 14.98 -24.90
CA ARG A 3 -11.25 15.28 -23.75
C ARG A 3 -10.49 15.23 -22.41
N ILE A 4 -9.40 14.48 -22.37
CA ILE A 4 -8.51 14.37 -21.22
C ILE A 4 -7.76 15.69 -20.98
N ASP A 5 -7.36 16.37 -22.06
CA ASP A 5 -6.66 17.67 -21.99
C ASP A 5 -7.57 18.75 -21.40
N THR A 6 -8.87 18.73 -21.77
CA THR A 6 -9.85 19.70 -21.28
C THR A 6 -10.21 19.53 -19.80
N VAL A 7 -10.16 18.30 -19.26
CA VAL A 7 -10.37 18.05 -17.82
C VAL A 7 -9.14 18.50 -17.02
N ARG A 8 -7.93 18.35 -17.58
CA ARG A 8 -6.67 18.81 -16.98
C ARG A 8 -6.59 20.34 -16.88
N GLU A 9 -7.20 21.03 -17.84
CA GLU A 9 -7.25 22.50 -17.93
C GLU A 9 -8.35 23.11 -17.05
N GLN A 10 -9.45 22.38 -16.80
CA GLN A 10 -10.56 22.84 -15.96
C GLN A 10 -10.29 22.77 -14.45
N ASP A 11 -9.29 22.00 -13.98
CA ASP A 11 -9.00 21.87 -12.54
C ASP A 11 -7.51 22.10 -12.17
N PRO A 12 -6.91 23.24 -12.56
CA PRO A 12 -5.50 23.54 -12.31
C PRO A 12 -5.19 23.72 -10.81
N LEU A 13 -6.22 23.97 -10.00
CA LEU A 13 -6.13 24.11 -8.55
C LEU A 13 -6.04 22.73 -7.86
N ASN A 14 -6.71 21.71 -8.39
CA ASN A 14 -6.76 20.38 -7.78
C ASN A 14 -5.49 19.57 -8.07
N ALA A 15 -4.97 19.66 -9.31
CA ALA A 15 -3.69 19.04 -9.69
C ALA A 15 -2.47 19.69 -9.01
N LYS A 16 -2.53 21.01 -8.71
CA LYS A 16 -1.48 21.69 -7.94
C LYS A 16 -1.56 21.41 -6.44
N ARG A 17 -2.76 21.26 -5.87
CA ARG A 17 -2.95 21.03 -4.42
C ARG A 17 -2.37 19.71 -3.96
N PHE A 18 -2.57 18.63 -4.72
CA PHE A 18 -2.03 17.30 -4.38
C PHE A 18 -0.57 17.06 -4.79
N ARG A 19 0.04 18.04 -5.46
CA ARG A 19 1.50 18.07 -5.72
C ARG A 19 2.29 18.66 -4.56
N ASN A 20 1.62 19.16 -3.51
CA ASN A 20 2.28 19.71 -2.33
C ASN A 20 3.03 18.59 -1.56
N PRO A 21 4.35 18.72 -1.35
CA PRO A 21 5.16 17.73 -0.61
C PRO A 21 4.60 17.36 0.78
N ARG A 22 3.86 18.27 1.42
CA ARG A 22 3.22 18.03 2.72
C ARG A 22 2.04 17.06 2.60
N ASP A 23 1.21 17.21 1.58
CA ASP A 23 0.00 16.40 1.40
C ASP A 23 0.37 14.99 0.95
N THR A 24 1.39 14.85 0.10
CA THR A 24 1.97 13.54 -0.27
C THR A 24 2.55 12.81 0.93
N ARG A 25 3.29 13.50 1.82
CA ARG A 25 3.81 12.88 3.05
C ARG A 25 2.68 12.46 3.99
N LEU A 26 1.65 13.29 4.15
CA LEU A 26 0.46 12.95 4.94
C LEU A 26 -0.24 11.71 4.38
N LEU A 27 -0.45 11.64 3.06
CA LEU A 27 -1.05 10.48 2.41
C LEU A 27 -0.23 9.20 2.65
N ILE A 28 1.10 9.28 2.51
CA ILE A 28 2.01 8.15 2.82
C ILE A 28 1.87 7.75 4.29
N THR A 29 1.87 8.71 5.22
CA THR A 29 1.70 8.44 6.65
C THR A 29 0.36 7.79 6.95
N VAL A 30 -0.74 8.26 6.35
CA VAL A 30 -2.08 7.68 6.54
C VAL A 30 -2.17 6.26 5.99
N VAL A 31 -1.56 6.00 4.82
CA VAL A 31 -1.48 4.64 4.24
C VAL A 31 -0.83 3.67 5.22
N PHE A 32 0.37 3.99 5.71
CA PHE A 32 1.10 3.10 6.62
C PHE A 32 0.53 3.07 8.05
N ALA A 33 -0.02 4.18 8.55
CA ALA A 33 -0.69 4.21 9.84
C ALA A 33 -1.96 3.33 9.84
N GLY A 34 -2.76 3.38 8.78
CA GLY A 34 -3.94 2.53 8.62
C GLY A 34 -3.58 1.04 8.55
N MET A 35 -2.47 0.69 7.90
CA MET A 35 -1.92 -0.68 7.91
C MET A 35 -1.48 -1.11 9.31
N LEU A 36 -0.76 -0.24 10.03
CA LEU A 36 -0.29 -0.54 11.38
C LEU A 36 -1.46 -0.82 12.32
N VAL A 37 -2.49 0.03 12.29
CA VAL A 37 -3.73 -0.19 13.06
C VAL A 37 -4.39 -1.52 12.69
N SER A 38 -4.51 -1.81 11.38
CA SER A 38 -5.07 -3.08 10.91
C SER A 38 -4.30 -4.28 11.46
N PHE A 39 -2.97 -4.24 11.42
CA PHE A 39 -2.11 -5.33 11.89
C PHE A 39 -2.17 -5.49 13.41
N SER A 40 -2.26 -4.39 14.17
CA SER A 40 -2.47 -4.45 15.62
C SER A 40 -3.82 -5.07 15.97
N CYS A 41 -4.89 -4.69 15.27
CA CYS A 41 -6.21 -5.28 15.46
C CYS A 41 -6.27 -6.76 15.07
N MET A 42 -5.53 -7.16 14.04
CA MET A 42 -5.37 -8.56 13.63
C MET A 42 -4.62 -9.36 14.69
N ALA A 43 -3.47 -8.86 15.17
CA ALA A 43 -2.71 -9.52 16.23
C ALA A 43 -3.53 -9.67 17.52
N TYR A 44 -4.34 -8.67 17.86
CA TYR A 44 -5.26 -8.74 18.99
C TYR A 44 -6.31 -9.86 18.83
N GLN A 45 -6.90 -10.00 17.64
CA GLN A 45 -7.89 -11.05 17.38
C GLN A 45 -7.29 -12.46 17.46
N ILE A 46 -6.04 -12.63 17.04
CA ILE A 46 -5.34 -13.92 17.17
C ILE A 46 -5.06 -14.22 18.64
N ALA A 47 -4.67 -13.22 19.44
CA ALA A 47 -4.30 -13.42 20.85
C ALA A 47 -5.49 -13.60 21.80
N PHE A 48 -6.60 -12.90 21.57
CA PHE A 48 -7.74 -12.84 22.49
C PHE A 48 -9.03 -13.44 21.91
N GLY A 49 -8.96 -13.99 20.69
CA GLY A 49 -10.09 -14.58 19.99
C GLY A 49 -10.89 -13.56 19.15
N PHE A 50 -11.84 -14.08 18.38
CA PHE A 50 -12.64 -13.29 17.46
C PHE A 50 -13.61 -12.37 18.22
N ASN A 51 -13.55 -11.07 17.94
CA ASN A 51 -14.46 -10.08 18.49
C ASN A 51 -14.83 -9.06 17.40
N TRP A 52 -16.12 -8.71 17.33
CA TRP A 52 -16.67 -7.88 16.25
C TRP A 52 -16.07 -6.46 16.23
N TRP A 53 -15.78 -5.89 17.40
CA TRP A 53 -15.29 -4.51 17.50
C TRP A 53 -13.86 -4.33 16.94
N PRO A 54 -12.85 -5.12 17.37
CA PRO A 54 -11.53 -5.10 16.73
C PRO A 54 -11.56 -5.47 15.25
N ASN A 55 -12.46 -6.36 14.85
CA ASN A 55 -12.61 -6.74 13.44
C ASN A 55 -13.12 -5.57 12.59
N ALA A 56 -14.18 -4.89 13.05
CA ALA A 56 -14.69 -3.69 12.39
C ALA A 56 -13.62 -2.60 12.29
N MET A 57 -12.85 -2.34 13.36
CA MET A 57 -11.72 -1.39 13.31
C MET A 57 -10.67 -1.78 12.28
N CYS A 58 -10.32 -3.07 12.20
CA CYS A 58 -9.36 -3.59 11.21
C CYS A 58 -9.84 -3.34 9.77
N LEU A 59 -11.11 -3.63 9.49
CA LEU A 59 -11.69 -3.42 8.15
C LEU A 59 -11.75 -1.92 7.79
N VAL A 60 -12.15 -1.08 8.74
CA VAL A 60 -12.19 0.38 8.54
C VAL A 60 -10.79 0.93 8.29
N SER A 61 -9.78 0.48 9.03
CA SER A 61 -8.40 0.97 8.84
C SER A 61 -7.80 0.50 7.51
N ILE A 62 -8.14 -0.71 7.04
CA ILE A 62 -7.80 -1.17 5.69
C ILE A 62 -8.47 -0.28 4.65
N ALA A 63 -9.77 0.00 4.78
CA ALA A 63 -10.50 0.84 3.84
C ALA A 63 -9.90 2.26 3.76
N VAL A 64 -9.58 2.87 4.91
CA VAL A 64 -8.92 4.19 4.96
C VAL A 64 -7.54 4.15 4.29
N SER A 65 -6.74 3.11 4.56
CA SER A 65 -5.43 2.93 3.93
C SER A 65 -5.56 2.78 2.41
N MET A 66 -6.53 2.01 1.95
CA MET A 66 -6.82 1.83 0.52
C MET A 66 -7.26 3.14 -0.13
N CYS A 67 -8.18 3.89 0.48
CA CYS A 67 -8.59 5.20 -0.03
C CYS A 67 -7.40 6.15 -0.13
N ALA A 68 -6.59 6.27 0.92
CA ALA A 68 -5.39 7.11 0.92
C ALA A 68 -4.39 6.68 -0.16
N TRP A 69 -4.23 5.37 -0.38
CA TRP A 69 -3.39 4.85 -1.45
C TRP A 69 -3.94 5.17 -2.85
N THR A 70 -5.25 5.04 -3.06
CA THR A 70 -5.89 5.41 -4.33
C THR A 70 -5.73 6.90 -4.61
N PHE A 71 -5.92 7.76 -3.60
CA PHE A 71 -5.67 9.20 -3.74
C PHE A 71 -4.21 9.50 -4.05
N LEU A 72 -3.26 8.83 -3.39
CA LEU A 72 -1.84 8.98 -3.67
C LEU A 72 -1.50 8.59 -5.12
N ARG A 73 -2.09 7.50 -5.63
CA ARG A 73 -1.92 7.08 -7.04
C ARG A 73 -2.54 8.07 -8.01
N SER A 74 -3.74 8.55 -7.72
CA SER A 74 -4.41 9.56 -8.54
C SER A 74 -3.62 10.87 -8.59
N ALA A 75 -3.06 11.31 -7.46
CA ALA A 75 -2.25 12.52 -7.36
C ALA A 75 -0.97 12.45 -8.21
N ASN A 76 -0.44 11.25 -8.42
CA ASN A 76 0.76 11.01 -9.22
C ASN A 76 0.43 10.34 -10.57
N GLU A 77 -0.77 10.57 -11.09
CA GLU A 77 -1.20 10.15 -12.44
C GLU A 77 -1.03 8.64 -12.72
N MET A 78 -1.12 7.81 -11.68
CA MET A 78 -0.97 6.35 -11.79
C MET A 78 0.32 5.93 -12.51
N LYS A 79 1.39 6.71 -12.35
CA LYS A 79 2.72 6.48 -12.94
C LYS A 79 3.29 5.10 -12.64
N ASP A 80 2.85 4.49 -11.54
CA ASP A 80 3.21 3.12 -11.16
C ASP A 80 2.69 2.05 -12.12
N THR A 81 1.63 2.33 -12.89
CA THR A 81 1.03 1.45 -13.91
C THR A 81 1.13 1.99 -15.34
N ALA A 82 1.74 3.15 -15.53
CA ALA A 82 1.91 3.73 -16.86
C ALA A 82 2.82 2.84 -17.74
N PRO A 83 2.57 2.78 -19.06
CA PRO A 83 3.48 2.17 -20.02
C PRO A 83 4.85 2.85 -19.98
N GLU A 84 5.92 2.08 -20.22
CA GLU A 84 7.29 2.60 -20.16
C GLU A 84 7.55 3.76 -21.13
N GLU A 85 6.83 3.80 -22.25
CA GLU A 85 6.91 4.86 -23.26
C GLU A 85 6.43 6.23 -22.75
N GLN A 86 5.59 6.26 -21.71
CA GLN A 86 5.05 7.49 -21.09
C GLN A 86 5.88 7.96 -19.88
N LEU A 87 6.92 7.21 -19.53
CA LEU A 87 7.82 7.47 -18.42
C LEU A 87 9.14 8.00 -18.96
N ASP A 88 9.62 9.07 -18.33
CA ASP A 88 10.98 9.55 -18.57
C ASP A 88 12.01 8.49 -18.17
N GLU A 89 13.22 8.57 -18.72
CA GLU A 89 14.31 7.60 -18.48
C GLU A 89 14.62 7.48 -16.98
N TYR A 90 14.68 8.62 -16.29
CA TYR A 90 14.88 8.64 -14.84
C TYR A 90 13.69 8.07 -14.05
N GLU A 91 12.45 8.42 -14.42
CA GLU A 91 11.23 7.86 -13.80
C GLU A 91 11.20 6.33 -13.92
N ARG A 92 11.60 5.81 -15.08
CA ARG A 92 11.66 4.38 -15.36
C ARG A 92 12.65 3.66 -14.44
N VAL A 93 13.86 4.20 -14.27
CA VAL A 93 14.89 3.61 -13.39
C VAL A 93 14.43 3.58 -11.93
N VAL A 94 13.81 4.68 -11.46
CA VAL A 94 13.28 4.77 -10.09
C VAL A 94 12.18 3.74 -9.88
N LEU A 95 11.19 3.68 -10.77
CA LEU A 95 10.08 2.73 -10.67
C LEU A 95 10.57 1.28 -10.79
N ALA A 96 11.50 0.97 -11.70
CA ALA A 96 12.08 -0.36 -11.82
C ALA A 96 12.76 -0.82 -10.52
N THR A 97 13.50 0.09 -9.88
CA THR A 97 14.16 -0.17 -8.59
C THR A 97 13.14 -0.51 -7.51
N TRP A 98 12.08 0.29 -7.37
CA TRP A 98 11.06 0.05 -6.35
C TRP A 98 10.15 -1.13 -6.66
N ARG A 99 9.84 -1.41 -7.93
CA ARG A 99 9.17 -2.65 -8.35
C ARG A 99 9.99 -3.88 -7.97
N LYS A 100 11.32 -3.85 -8.20
CA LYS A 100 12.22 -4.93 -7.78
C LYS A 100 12.26 -5.12 -6.26
N ARG A 101 12.27 -4.03 -5.49
CA ARG A 101 12.20 -4.08 -4.02
C ARG A 101 10.87 -4.62 -3.52
N SER A 102 9.77 -4.14 -4.09
CA SER A 102 8.41 -4.60 -3.81
C SER A 102 8.27 -6.10 -4.06
N LEU A 103 8.74 -6.57 -5.21
CA LEU A 103 8.67 -8.00 -5.56
C LEU A 103 9.52 -8.84 -4.62
N LYS A 104 10.75 -8.41 -4.31
CA LYS A 104 11.60 -9.10 -3.33
C LYS A 104 10.93 -9.21 -1.96
N LEU A 105 10.32 -8.12 -1.48
CA LEU A 105 9.62 -8.11 -0.21
C LEU A 105 8.38 -9.03 -0.25
N PHE A 106 7.59 -8.95 -1.31
CA PHE A 106 6.43 -9.81 -1.51
C PHE A 106 6.83 -11.30 -1.52
N SER A 107 7.85 -11.67 -2.30
CA SER A 107 8.36 -13.04 -2.35
C SER A 107 8.90 -13.51 -1.00
N ALA A 108 9.60 -12.64 -0.26
CA ALA A 108 10.11 -12.98 1.08
C ALA A 108 8.97 -13.19 2.08
N LEU A 109 7.97 -12.30 2.08
CA LEU A 109 6.79 -12.43 2.94
C LEU A 109 6.01 -13.70 2.60
N VAL A 110 5.63 -13.91 1.34
CA VAL A 110 4.90 -15.11 0.91
C VAL A 110 5.70 -16.39 1.23
N GLY A 111 7.01 -16.39 0.99
CA GLY A 111 7.86 -17.54 1.30
C GLY A 111 7.89 -17.85 2.79
N LEU A 112 8.17 -16.86 3.64
CA LEU A 112 8.23 -17.03 5.09
C LEU A 112 6.85 -17.38 5.68
N GLY A 113 5.80 -16.69 5.24
CA GLY A 113 4.43 -16.94 5.67
C GLY A 113 3.96 -18.33 5.25
N GLY A 114 4.25 -18.74 4.01
CA GLY A 114 3.92 -20.09 3.54
C GLY A 114 4.57 -21.18 4.39
N ILE A 115 5.86 -21.05 4.71
CA ILE A 115 6.56 -21.98 5.61
C ILE A 115 5.90 -21.96 7.01
N ALA A 116 5.59 -20.78 7.54
CA ALA A 116 4.96 -20.65 8.85
C ALA A 116 3.57 -21.30 8.91
N PHE A 117 2.73 -21.11 7.89
CA PHE A 117 1.41 -21.75 7.83
C PHE A 117 1.47 -23.25 7.59
N LEU A 118 2.44 -23.74 6.81
CA LEU A 118 2.67 -25.18 6.68
C LEU A 118 3.07 -25.79 8.01
N ALA A 119 3.99 -25.15 8.74
CA ALA A 119 4.35 -25.60 10.09
C ALA A 119 3.15 -25.53 11.04
N ALA A 120 2.39 -24.43 11.03
CA ALA A 120 1.20 -24.28 11.86
C ALA A 120 0.17 -25.39 11.59
N GLY A 121 -0.08 -25.75 10.33
CA GLY A 121 -0.98 -26.85 9.97
C GLY A 121 -0.55 -28.23 10.48
N LEU A 122 0.75 -28.45 10.70
CA LEU A 122 1.26 -29.69 11.31
C LEU A 122 1.07 -29.73 12.84
N PHE A 123 0.94 -28.57 13.49
CA PHE A 123 0.92 -28.46 14.96
C PHE A 123 -0.41 -27.97 15.55
N MET A 124 -1.29 -27.33 14.77
CA MET A 124 -2.55 -26.72 15.27
C MET A 124 -3.72 -27.70 15.45
N GLY A 125 -3.58 -28.98 15.08
CA GLY A 125 -4.65 -29.97 15.28
C GLY A 125 -5.95 -29.59 14.54
N ASP A 126 -7.10 -29.67 15.23
CA ASP A 126 -8.44 -29.42 14.66
C ASP A 126 -8.83 -27.93 14.59
N ASP A 127 -7.98 -26.98 15.03
CA ASP A 127 -8.26 -25.53 15.00
C ASP A 127 -8.11 -24.90 13.60
N PHE A 128 -8.76 -25.52 12.60
CA PHE A 128 -8.66 -25.15 11.19
C PHE A 128 -9.21 -23.73 10.90
N ASP A 129 -10.30 -23.35 11.56
CA ASP A 129 -10.97 -22.05 11.32
C ASP A 129 -10.07 -20.86 11.69
N LEU A 130 -9.36 -20.94 12.81
CA LEU A 130 -8.44 -19.89 13.25
C LEU A 130 -7.23 -19.77 12.32
N GLY A 131 -6.69 -20.91 11.88
CA GLY A 131 -5.60 -20.97 10.91
C GLY A 131 -5.98 -20.33 9.57
N LEU A 132 -7.21 -20.57 9.09
CA LEU A 132 -7.71 -20.02 7.84
C LEU A 132 -7.91 -18.49 7.93
N ILE A 133 -8.44 -18.01 9.04
CA ILE A 133 -8.60 -16.57 9.31
C ILE A 133 -7.21 -15.89 9.37
N ALA A 134 -6.26 -16.48 10.08
CA ALA A 134 -4.89 -15.97 10.17
C ALA A 134 -4.20 -15.94 8.80
N ALA A 135 -4.40 -16.97 7.96
CA ALA A 135 -3.87 -17.03 6.59
C ALA A 135 -4.47 -15.94 5.70
N GLY A 136 -5.79 -15.74 5.73
CA GLY A 136 -6.46 -14.67 4.98
C GLY A 136 -5.93 -13.29 5.37
N TYR A 137 -5.77 -13.04 6.67
CA TYR A 137 -5.20 -11.80 7.14
C TYR A 137 -3.74 -11.59 6.72
N PHE A 138 -2.92 -12.65 6.78
CA PHE A 138 -1.53 -12.59 6.32
C PHE A 138 -1.42 -12.26 4.83
N MET A 139 -2.28 -12.86 3.99
CA MET A 139 -2.31 -12.56 2.55
C MET A 139 -2.67 -11.10 2.29
N LEU A 140 -3.70 -10.58 2.98
CA LEU A 140 -4.09 -9.17 2.88
C LEU A 140 -2.97 -8.24 3.33
N ALA A 141 -2.34 -8.54 4.46
CA ALA A 141 -1.21 -7.77 4.99
C ALA A 141 -0.03 -7.73 4.01
N THR A 142 0.33 -8.88 3.44
CA THR A 142 1.40 -9.00 2.47
C THR A 142 1.14 -8.15 1.23
N GLN A 143 -0.09 -8.21 0.71
CA GLN A 143 -0.50 -7.40 -0.44
C GLN A 143 -0.49 -5.91 -0.13
N LEU A 144 -1.00 -5.51 1.04
CA LEU A 144 -1.07 -4.11 1.48
C LEU A 144 0.32 -3.50 1.68
N ILE A 145 1.29 -4.25 2.18
CA ILE A 145 2.67 -3.76 2.36
C ILE A 145 3.37 -3.61 1.01
N ALA A 146 3.26 -4.63 0.15
CA ALA A 146 4.05 -4.68 -1.08
C ALA A 146 3.54 -3.69 -2.14
N THR A 147 2.24 -3.71 -2.43
CA THR A 147 1.64 -3.01 -3.58
C THR A 147 1.91 -1.50 -3.62
N PRO A 148 1.89 -0.76 -2.50
CA PRO A 148 2.11 0.68 -2.52
C PRO A 148 3.57 1.11 -2.72
N LEU A 149 4.54 0.22 -2.51
CA LEU A 149 5.98 0.57 -2.49
C LEU A 149 6.49 1.26 -3.76
N PRO A 150 6.14 0.83 -4.98
CA PRO A 150 6.55 1.54 -6.20
C PRO A 150 6.05 2.98 -6.24
N MET A 151 4.77 3.20 -5.87
CA MET A 151 4.16 4.52 -5.87
C MET A 151 4.72 5.41 -4.76
N VAL A 152 4.90 4.87 -3.55
CA VAL A 152 5.52 5.59 -2.43
C VAL A 152 6.95 5.98 -2.78
N GLY A 153 7.72 5.05 -3.35
CA GLY A 153 9.09 5.29 -3.79
C GLY A 153 9.19 6.43 -4.80
N TYR A 154 8.32 6.40 -5.82
CA TYR A 154 8.19 7.49 -6.79
C TYR A 154 7.83 8.80 -6.10
N ALA A 155 6.77 8.83 -5.29
CA ALA A 155 6.29 10.02 -4.62
C ALA A 155 7.34 10.65 -3.68
N VAL A 156 8.13 9.84 -2.95
CA VAL A 156 9.23 10.32 -2.11
C VAL A 156 10.38 10.91 -2.93
N THR A 157 10.62 10.37 -4.12
CA THR A 157 11.72 10.81 -4.98
C THR A 157 11.36 12.12 -5.69
N PHE A 158 10.15 12.22 -6.23
CA PHE A 158 9.74 13.34 -7.09
C PHE A 158 8.97 14.46 -6.37
N ASN A 159 8.32 14.18 -5.23
CA ASN A 159 7.63 15.21 -4.44
C ASN A 159 8.48 15.70 -3.25
N ARG A 160 9.82 15.60 -3.33
CA ARG A 160 10.71 16.15 -2.30
C ARG A 160 10.74 17.68 -2.44
N LYS A 161 10.67 18.41 -1.32
CA LYS A 161 11.07 19.83 -1.34
C LYS A 161 12.52 19.87 -1.78
N GLU A 162 12.84 20.71 -2.76
CA GLU A 162 14.17 21.31 -2.79
C GLU A 162 14.30 22.02 -1.43
N GLU A 163 15.15 21.49 -0.55
CA GLU A 163 15.63 22.27 0.58
C GLU A 163 16.49 23.36 -0.05
N ASP A 164 15.84 24.49 -0.35
CA ASP A 164 16.52 25.73 -0.66
C ASP A 164 17.52 26.00 0.47
N LYS A 165 18.77 26.20 0.04
CA LYS A 165 19.93 26.55 0.86
C LYS A 165 19.70 27.79 1.72
#